data_AF-A0A942R5L7-F1
#
_entry.id   AF-A0A942R5L7-F1
#
_cell.length_a   1.000
_cell.length_b   1.000
_cell.length_c   1.000
_cell.angle_alpha   90.00
_cell.angle_beta   90.00
_cell.angle_gamma   90.00
#
_symmetry.space_group_name_H-M   'P 1'
#
loop_
_entity.id
_entity.type
_entity.pdbx_description
1 polymer ?
#
loop_
_entity_poly.entity_id
_entity_poly.type
_entity_poly.pdbx_seq_one_letter_code
_entity_poly.pdbx_strand_id
1 'polypeptide(L)'
;MITVAVRVVEGEKERIQNFKGIVIAMHSGGINKSFTIRKISNGVGVERVFPFYSPMIQSISLEKKGRVRRAKLYYLRGMSEKKIRQKLS
;
A
#
# COMPACT_ATOMS: atom_id res chain seq x y z
N MET A 1 8.19 -0.36 -2.09
CA MET A 1 6.97 -0.44 -2.91
C MET A 1 6.56 -1.88 -3.04
N ILE A 2 5.27 -2.13 -2.89
CA ILE A 2 4.67 -3.45 -3.02
C ILE A 2 3.48 -3.35 -3.96
N THR A 3 3.16 -4.46 -4.60
CA THR A 3 1.92 -4.68 -5.34
C THR A 3 1.09 -5.69 -4.57
N VAL A 4 -0.15 -5.33 -4.24
CA VAL A 4 -1.11 -6.23 -3.58
C VAL A 4 -2.17 -6.61 -4.59
N ALA A 5 -2.30 -7.89 -4.88
CA ALA A 5 -3.38 -8.44 -5.69
C ALA A 5 -4.59 -8.72 -4.79
N VAL A 6 -5.70 -8.05 -5.05
CA VAL A 6 -6.91 -8.10 -4.22
C VAL A 6 -8.05 -8.64 -5.05
N ARG A 7 -8.78 -9.63 -4.54
CA ARG A 7 -10.05 -10.06 -5.10
C ARG A 7 -11.10 -9.00 -4.85
N VAL A 8 -11.74 -8.54 -5.91
CA VAL A 8 -12.84 -7.58 -5.87
C VAL A 8 -14.07 -8.22 -6.50
N VAL A 9 -15.17 -8.18 -5.76
CA VAL A 9 -16.47 -8.70 -6.20
C VAL A 9 -17.31 -7.54 -6.70
N GLU A 10 -17.72 -7.59 -7.96
CA GLU A 10 -18.59 -6.60 -8.61
C GLU A 10 -19.86 -7.33 -9.08
N GLY A 11 -20.87 -7.38 -8.20
CA GLY A 11 -22.07 -8.19 -8.41
C GLY A 11 -21.75 -9.67 -8.38
N GLU A 12 -22.03 -10.38 -9.47
CA GLU A 12 -21.76 -11.82 -9.63
C GLU A 12 -20.35 -12.12 -10.17
N LYS A 13 -19.58 -11.11 -10.57
CA LYS A 13 -18.25 -11.30 -11.17
C LYS A 13 -17.16 -11.01 -10.14
N GLU A 14 -16.17 -11.90 -10.08
CA GLU A 14 -14.95 -11.68 -9.32
C GLU A 14 -13.79 -11.34 -10.27
N ARG A 15 -12.99 -10.34 -9.90
CA ARG A 15 -11.73 -10.02 -10.59
C ARG A 15 -10.60 -9.74 -9.62
N ILE A 16 -9.37 -9.89 -10.09
CA ILE A 16 -8.18 -9.52 -9.34
C ILE A 16 -7.79 -8.09 -9.71
N GLN A 17 -7.78 -7.20 -8.73
CA GLN A 17 -7.31 -5.83 -8.87
C GLN A 17 -5.96 -5.66 -8.17
N ASN A 18 -4.98 -5.16 -8.91
CA ASN A 18 -3.66 -4.86 -8.37
C ASN A 18 -3.62 -3.44 -7.78
N PHE A 19 -3.24 -3.35 -6.50
CA PHE A 19 -2.97 -2.10 -5.81
C PHE A 19 -1.47 -1.95 -5.54
N LYS A 20 -0.80 -1.14 -6.37
CA LYS A 20 0.63 -0.85 -6.26
C LYS A 20 0.88 0.48 -5.55
N GLY A 21 1.80 0.50 -4.59
CA GLY A 21 2.17 1.73 -3.90
C GLY A 21 3.26 1.56 -2.82
N ILE A 22 3.41 2.60 -2.01
CA ILE A 22 4.36 2.64 -0.89
C ILE A 22 3.63 2.27 0.39
N VAL A 23 4.17 1.34 1.17
CA VAL A 23 3.69 1.10 2.54
C VAL A 23 4.10 2.28 3.40
N ILE A 24 3.12 3.03 3.93
CA ILE A 24 3.37 4.23 4.73
C ILE A 24 3.20 3.98 6.23
N ALA A 25 2.49 2.93 6.61
CA ALA A 25 2.30 2.57 8.01
C ALA A 25 2.04 1.08 8.12
N MET A 26 2.43 0.52 9.26
CA MET A 26 2.01 -0.80 9.72
C MET A 26 1.43 -0.63 11.11
N HIS A 27 0.25 -1.20 11.33
CA HIS A 27 -0.41 -1.25 12.62
C HIS A 27 -0.14 -2.60 13.27
N SER A 28 0.39 -2.58 14.48
CA SER A 28 0.58 -3.77 15.30
C SER A 28 -0.69 -4.02 16.12
N GLY A 29 -1.26 -5.21 16.03
CA GLY A 29 -2.49 -5.56 16.73
C GLY A 29 -2.75 -7.06 16.81
N GLY A 30 -1.69 -7.88 16.85
CA GLY A 30 -1.81 -9.35 16.79
C GLY A 30 -2.47 -9.80 15.49
N ILE A 31 -3.65 -10.43 15.60
CA ILE A 31 -4.47 -10.84 14.45
C ILE A 31 -5.00 -9.63 13.66
N ASN A 32 -5.24 -8.49 14.33
CA ASN A 32 -5.69 -7.25 13.69
C ASN A 32 -4.54 -6.43 13.10
N LYS A 33 -3.40 -7.08 12.82
CA LYS A 33 -2.26 -6.43 12.16
C LYS A 33 -2.69 -5.99 10.76
N SER A 34 -2.37 -4.76 10.40
CA SER A 34 -2.67 -4.19 9.07
C SER A 34 -1.54 -3.32 8.56
N PHE A 35 -1.56 -3.03 7.26
CA PHE A 35 -0.62 -2.12 6.63
C PHE A 35 -1.36 -1.17 5.69
N THR A 36 -0.84 0.05 5.57
CA THR A 36 -1.44 1.10 4.74
C THR A 36 -0.56 1.34 3.53
N ILE A 37 -1.13 1.19 2.33
CA ILE A 37 -0.46 1.53 1.07
C ILE A 37 -0.98 2.87 0.58
N ARG A 38 -0.06 3.73 0.14
CA ARG A 38 -0.33 4.99 -0.56
C ARG A 38 0.11 4.93 -2.02
N LYS A 39 -0.71 5.44 -2.93
CA LYS A 39 -0.34 5.76 -4.32
C LYS A 39 -0.98 7.07 -4.77
N ILE A 40 -0.49 7.66 -5.85
CA ILE A 40 -1.21 8.71 -6.57
C ILE A 40 -1.94 8.04 -7.73
N SER A 41 -3.23 8.32 -7.88
CA SER A 41 -4.08 7.79 -8.94
C SER A 41 -4.79 8.98 -9.58
N ASN A 42 -4.55 9.24 -10.86
CA ASN A 42 -5.17 10.35 -11.60
C ASN A 42 -5.03 11.70 -10.87
N GLY A 43 -3.84 12.00 -10.36
CA GLY A 43 -3.56 13.24 -9.62
C GLY A 43 -4.07 13.26 -8.16
N VAL A 44 -4.87 12.28 -7.74
CA VAL A 44 -5.41 12.21 -6.37
C VAL A 44 -4.64 11.20 -5.54
N GLY A 45 -4.29 11.58 -4.30
CA GLY A 45 -3.66 10.67 -3.34
C GLY A 45 -4.66 9.64 -2.83
N VAL A 46 -4.43 8.36 -3.10
CA VAL A 46 -5.27 7.26 -2.64
C VAL A 46 -4.52 6.42 -1.63
N GLU A 47 -5.16 6.16 -0.49
CA GLU A 47 -4.65 5.28 0.55
C GLU A 47 -5.62 4.12 0.77
N ARG A 48 -5.09 2.91 0.92
CA ARG A 48 -5.87 1.73 1.31
C ARG A 48 -5.19 1.02 2.47
N VAL A 49 -6.01 0.57 3.42
CA VAL A 49 -5.58 -0.25 4.56
C VAL A 49 -5.90 -1.70 4.26
N PHE A 50 -4.92 -2.57 4.45
CA PHE A 50 -5.03 -4.00 4.20
C PHE A 50 -4.71 -4.77 5.49
N PRO A 51 -5.65 -5.61 5.99
CA PRO A 51 -5.32 -6.57 7.04
C PRO A 51 -4.31 -7.60 6.54
N PHE A 52 -3.33 -7.98 7.35
CA PHE A 52 -2.32 -8.96 6.96
C PHE A 52 -2.91 -10.34 6.63
N TYR A 53 -3.98 -10.72 7.31
CA TYR A 53 -4.60 -12.05 7.20
C TYR A 53 -5.93 -12.01 6.42
N SER A 54 -6.14 -10.99 5.58
CA SER A 54 -7.37 -10.90 4.79
C SER A 54 -7.42 -11.99 3.72
N PRO A 55 -8.52 -12.78 3.62
CA PRO A 55 -8.69 -13.79 2.57
C PRO A 55 -8.89 -13.16 1.19
N MET A 56 -9.21 -11.86 1.13
CA MET A 56 -9.36 -11.13 -0.13
C MET A 56 -8.02 -10.80 -0.78
N ILE A 57 -6.90 -10.92 -0.05
CA ILE A 57 -5.57 -10.72 -0.61
C ILE A 57 -5.12 -12.04 -1.23
N GLN A 58 -4.93 -12.03 -2.56
CA GLN A 58 -4.43 -13.19 -3.28
C GLN A 58 -2.92 -13.31 -3.16
N SER A 59 -2.20 -12.21 -3.31
CA SER A 59 -0.73 -12.18 -3.24
C SER A 59 -0.20 -10.79 -2.93
N ILE A 60 1.02 -10.76 -2.38
CA ILE A 60 1.78 -9.54 -2.14
C ILE A 60 3.16 -9.70 -2.75
N SER A 61 3.49 -8.85 -3.72
CA SER A 61 4.77 -8.86 -4.41
C SER A 61 5.61 -7.64 -4.02
N LEU A 62 6.88 -7.88 -3.69
CA LEU A 62 7.84 -6.82 -3.39
C LEU A 62 8.51 -6.33 -4.68
N GLU A 63 8.31 -5.06 -5.00
CA GLU A 63 8.84 -4.45 -6.22
C GLU A 63 10.16 -3.71 -5.98
N LYS A 64 10.22 -2.97 -4.87
CA LYS A 64 11.38 -2.15 -4.52
C LYS A 64 11.48 -2.01 -3.00
N LYS A 65 12.66 -2.27 -2.44
CA LYS A 65 12.97 -1.92 -1.04
C LYS A 65 13.40 -0.46 -0.97
N GLY A 66 12.90 0.28 0.01
CA GLY A 66 13.33 1.66 0.29
C GLY A 66 13.76 1.75 1.74
N ARG A 67 14.87 2.45 2.02
CA ARG A 67 15.37 2.63 3.38
C ARG A 67 14.69 3.83 4.01
N VAL A 68 14.06 3.63 5.16
CA VAL A 68 13.36 4.70 5.89
C VAL A 68 13.80 4.74 7.34
N ARG A 69 13.75 5.93 7.93
CA ARG A 69 14.13 6.17 9.34
C ARG A 69 12.95 6.24 10.30
N ARG A 70 11.72 6.29 9.79
CA ARG A 70 10.49 6.40 10.59
C ARG A 70 9.58 5.19 10.33
N ALA A 71 8.94 4.69 11.37
CA ALA A 71 7.96 3.59 11.26
C ALA A 71 6.69 4.01 10.51
N LYS A 72 6.27 5.29 10.65
CA LYS A 72 5.13 5.88 9.95
C LYS A 72 5.60 7.00 9.02
N LEU A 73 5.24 6.92 7.75
CA LEU A 73 5.69 7.78 6.66
C LEU A 73 4.62 8.79 6.21
N TYR A 74 3.75 9.25 7.12
CA TYR A 74 2.68 10.20 6.80
C TYR A 74 3.19 11.52 6.20
N TYR A 75 4.46 11.86 6.46
CA TYR A 75 5.13 13.02 5.87
C TYR A 75 5.20 12.96 4.33
N LEU A 76 4.98 11.80 3.71
CA LEU A 76 4.93 11.65 2.25
C LEU A 76 3.62 12.19 1.62
N ARG A 77 2.57 12.48 2.41
CA ARG A 77 1.23 12.86 1.90
C ARG A 77 1.19 14.15 1.08
N GLY A 78 2.08 15.11 1.38
CA GLY A 78 2.19 16.38 0.67
C GLY A 78 3.47 16.52 -0.16
N MET A 79 4.23 15.45 -0.36
CA MET A 79 5.48 15.51 -1.12
C MET A 79 5.25 15.21 -2.60
N SER A 80 5.99 15.92 -3.47
CA SER A 80 6.04 15.59 -4.89
C SER A 80 6.71 14.23 -5.11
N GLU A 81 6.34 13.52 -6.18
CA GLU A 81 6.90 12.19 -6.47
C GLU A 81 8.42 12.18 -6.56
N LYS A 82 9.02 13.26 -7.07
CA LYS A 82 10.49 13.42 -7.13
C LYS A 82 11.11 13.42 -5.73
N LYS A 83 10.55 14.18 -4.78
CA LYS A 83 11.04 14.22 -3.39
C LYS A 83 10.83 12.88 -2.69
N ILE A 84 9.70 12.20 -2.94
CA ILE A 84 9.43 10.86 -2.40
C ILE A 84 10.48 9.87 -2.90
N ARG A 85 10.77 9.85 -4.20
CA ARG A 85 11.79 8.97 -4.79
C ARG A 85 13.16 9.20 -4.18
N GLN A 86 13.56 10.45 -3.97
CA GLN A 86 14.85 10.79 -3.36
C GLN A 86 14.95 10.32 -1.90
N LYS A 87 13.89 10.47 -1.10
CA LYS A 87 13.87 10.03 0.31
C LYS A 87 13.77 8.51 0.49
N LEU A 88 13.23 7.81 -0.50
CA LEU A 88 13.06 6.34 -0.47
C LEU A 88 14.15 5.59 -1.24
N SER A 89 15.08 6.33 -1.87
CA SER A 89 16.25 5.76 -2.53
C SER A 89 17.27 5.22 -1.54
#